data_AF-A0A9E2QFT2-F1
#
_entry.id   AF-A0A9E2QFT2-F1
#
_cell.length_a   1.000
_cell.length_b   1.000
_cell.length_c   1.000
_cell.angle_alpha   90.00
_cell.angle_beta   90.00
_cell.angle_gamma   90.00
#
_symmetry.space_group_name_H-M   'P 1'
#
loop_
_entity.id
_entity.type
_entity.pdbx_description
1 polymer ?
#
loop_
_entity_poly.entity_id
_entity_poly.type
_entity_poly.pdbx_seq_one_letter_code
_entity_poly.pdbx_strand_id
1 'polypeptide(L)'
;RYSPTNVIAFPMREGKFTNISPQLLGDVVISVETAHKEGINAGISMEERLIQLLIHGILHLFGYDHETTEQETIKMEKKNEELMKLIEKT
;
A
#
# COMPACT_ATOMS: atom_id res chain seq x y z
N ARG A 1 -6.39 -6.26 18.11
CA ARG A 1 -7.54 -5.59 17.46
C ARG A 1 -7.72 -6.29 16.11
N TYR A 2 -8.86 -6.94 15.84
CA TYR A 2 -9.15 -7.53 14.53
C TYR A 2 -10.20 -6.64 13.84
N SER A 3 -9.74 -5.57 13.21
CA SER A 3 -10.55 -4.82 12.26
C SER A 3 -10.25 -5.35 10.85
N PRO A 4 -11.22 -5.34 9.92
CA PRO A 4 -10.91 -5.52 8.50
C PRO A 4 -9.81 -4.53 8.12
N THR A 5 -8.71 -5.02 7.58
CA THR A 5 -7.69 -4.15 7.00
C THR A 5 -8.09 -3.84 5.55
N ASN A 6 -7.78 -2.63 5.11
CA ASN A 6 -8.09 -2.16 3.76
C ASN A 6 -7.12 -2.75 2.72
N VAL A 7 -5.87 -2.99 3.10
CA VAL A 7 -4.83 -3.61 2.28
C VAL A 7 -3.94 -4.53 3.11
N ILE A 8 -3.43 -5.60 2.49
CA ILE A 8 -2.36 -6.46 3.00
C ILE A 8 -1.33 -6.67 1.89
N ALA A 9 -0.04 -6.63 2.25
CA ALA A 9 1.06 -6.93 1.34
C ALA A 9 1.81 -8.18 1.81
N PHE A 10 2.18 -9.06 0.87
CA PHE A 10 2.91 -10.29 1.13
C PHE A 10 4.24 -10.27 0.36
N PRO A 11 5.34 -9.77 0.96
CA PRO A 11 6.62 -9.67 0.27
C PRO A 11 7.22 -11.06 0.02
N MET A 12 7.59 -11.33 -1.23
CA MET A 12 8.30 -12.56 -1.63
C MET A 12 9.82 -12.43 -1.56
N ARG A 13 10.32 -11.22 -1.37
CA ARG A 13 11.76 -10.90 -1.26
C ARG A 13 12.30 -10.97 0.16
N GLU A 14 11.49 -11.45 1.09
CA GLU A 14 11.84 -11.65 2.49
C GLU A 14 11.73 -13.14 2.89
N GLY A 15 12.42 -13.53 3.96
CA GLY A 15 12.36 -14.88 4.50
C GLY A 15 13.29 -15.89 3.81
N LYS A 16 12.93 -17.19 3.89
CA LYS A 16 13.82 -18.31 3.53
C LYS A 16 13.84 -18.67 2.04
N PHE A 17 12.90 -18.16 1.25
CA PHE A 17 12.62 -18.65 -0.11
C PHE A 17 12.78 -17.58 -1.20
N THR A 18 13.52 -16.50 -0.92
CA THR A 18 13.72 -15.36 -1.81
C THR A 18 14.36 -15.71 -3.16
N ASN A 19 15.10 -16.83 -3.22
CA ASN A 19 15.76 -17.30 -4.44
C ASN A 19 14.84 -18.04 -5.42
N ILE A 20 13.63 -18.44 -5.01
CA ILE A 20 12.70 -19.17 -5.89
C ILE A 20 12.18 -18.27 -7.01
N SER A 21 11.93 -17.00 -6.71
CA SER A 21 11.41 -16.03 -7.68
C SER A 21 11.92 -14.62 -7.37
N PRO A 22 13.23 -14.35 -7.57
CA PRO A 22 13.88 -13.12 -7.11
C PRO A 22 13.37 -11.84 -7.79
N GLN A 23 12.66 -11.98 -8.91
CA GLN A 23 12.07 -10.86 -9.65
C GLN A 23 10.63 -10.52 -9.21
N LEU A 24 9.96 -11.42 -8.46
CA LEU A 24 8.63 -11.14 -7.93
C LEU A 24 8.74 -10.33 -6.64
N LEU A 25 8.04 -9.21 -6.58
CA LEU A 25 7.94 -8.40 -5.37
C LEU A 25 7.06 -9.09 -4.31
N GLY A 26 5.94 -9.65 -4.76
CA GLY A 26 4.95 -10.32 -3.92
C GLY A 26 3.53 -9.94 -4.29
N ASP A 27 2.61 -10.14 -3.36
CA ASP A 27 1.18 -9.93 -3.57
C ASP A 27 0.65 -8.72 -2.78
N VAL A 28 -0.30 -8.00 -3.38
CA VAL A 28 -1.08 -6.96 -2.71
C VAL A 28 -2.56 -7.35 -2.78
N VAL A 29 -3.20 -7.46 -1.62
CA VAL A 29 -4.62 -7.82 -1.51
C VAL A 29 -5.38 -6.62 -0.95
N ILE A 30 -6.37 -6.12 -1.69
CA ILE A 30 -7.16 -4.94 -1.32
C ILE A 30 -8.62 -5.32 -1.18
N SER A 31 -9.24 -4.90 -0.06
CA SER A 31 -10.69 -5.00 0.11
C SER A 31 -11.39 -3.87 -0.62
N VAL A 32 -11.99 -4.18 -1.77
CA VAL A 32 -12.74 -3.21 -2.60
C VAL A 32 -13.90 -2.59 -1.81
N GLU A 33 -14.62 -3.38 -1.03
CA GLU A 33 -15.73 -2.89 -0.22
C GLU A 33 -15.26 -1.89 0.84
N THR A 34 -14.12 -2.18 1.50
CA THR A 34 -13.53 -1.28 2.49
C THR A 34 -13.02 -0.01 1.81
N ALA A 35 -12.31 -0.12 0.68
CA ALA A 35 -11.82 1.03 -0.09
C ALA A 35 -12.95 1.96 -0.52
N HIS A 36 -14.08 1.41 -0.97
CA HIS A 36 -15.26 2.20 -1.34
C HIS A 36 -15.84 2.96 -0.13
N LYS A 37 -16.00 2.29 1.02
CA LYS A 37 -16.48 2.94 2.26
C LYS A 37 -15.52 4.04 2.73
N GLU A 38 -14.22 3.79 2.68
CA GLU A 38 -13.18 4.76 3.05
C GLU A 38 -13.18 5.97 2.10
N GLY A 39 -13.33 5.75 0.79
CA GLY A 39 -13.42 6.84 -0.19
C GLY A 39 -14.59 7.78 0.11
N ILE A 40 -15.78 7.23 0.36
CA ILE A 40 -16.96 8.00 0.76
C ILE A 40 -16.69 8.80 2.03
N ASN A 41 -16.11 8.17 3.06
CA ASN A 41 -15.84 8.83 4.34
C ASN A 41 -14.79 9.95 4.23
N ALA A 42 -13.83 9.80 3.32
CA ALA A 42 -12.79 10.78 3.06
C ALA A 42 -13.19 11.86 2.03
N GLY A 43 -14.37 11.73 1.40
CA GLY A 43 -14.84 12.67 0.38
C GLY A 43 -14.09 12.55 -0.96
N ILE A 44 -13.45 11.41 -1.23
CA ILE A 44 -12.72 11.13 -2.47
C ILE A 44 -13.39 10.02 -3.26
N SER A 45 -13.02 9.87 -4.54
CA SER A 45 -13.55 8.79 -5.36
C SER A 45 -13.06 7.42 -4.87
N MET A 46 -13.85 6.38 -5.14
CA MET A 46 -13.43 5.00 -4.87
C MET A 46 -12.13 4.66 -5.60
N GLU A 47 -11.99 5.12 -6.85
CA GLU A 47 -10.80 4.89 -7.67
C GLU A 47 -9.56 5.53 -7.05
N GLU A 48 -9.67 6.79 -6.61
CA GLU A 48 -8.58 7.48 -5.92
C GLU A 48 -8.17 6.75 -4.64
N ARG A 49 -9.15 6.30 -3.84
CA ARG A 49 -8.84 5.52 -2.63
C ARG A 49 -8.18 4.18 -2.97
N LEU A 50 -8.63 3.51 -4.03
CA LEU A 50 -8.05 2.25 -4.48
C LEU A 50 -6.59 2.43 -4.94
N ILE A 51 -6.28 3.51 -5.66
CA ILE A 51 -4.92 3.84 -6.08
C ILE A 51 -4.03 4.12 -4.87
N GLN A 52 -4.51 4.89 -3.89
CA GLN A 52 -3.77 5.14 -2.63
C GLN A 52 -3.43 3.83 -1.91
N LEU A 53 -4.39 2.91 -1.79
CA LEU A 53 -4.17 1.61 -1.16
C LEU A 53 -3.22 0.72 -1.97
N LEU A 54 -3.28 0.78 -3.30
CA LEU A 54 -2.36 0.05 -4.18
C LEU A 54 -0.92 0.53 -4.02
N ILE A 55 -0.70 1.85 -4.06
CA ILE A 55 0.62 2.44 -3.81
C ILE A 55 1.12 2.04 -2.42
N HIS A 56 0.28 2.16 -1.41
CA HIS A 56 0.61 1.78 -0.03
C HIS A 56 1.05 0.31 0.06
N GLY A 57 0.29 -0.61 -0.53
CA GLY A 57 0.64 -2.03 -0.58
C GLY A 57 1.95 -2.29 -1.32
N ILE A 58 2.20 -1.62 -2.46
CA ILE A 58 3.47 -1.74 -3.19
C ILE A 58 4.64 -1.21 -2.37
N LEU A 59 4.48 -0.09 -1.67
CA LEU A 59 5.53 0.45 -0.81
C LEU A 59 5.92 -0.54 0.31
N HIS A 60 4.95 -1.25 0.87
CA HIS A 60 5.24 -2.35 1.80
C HIS A 60 6.05 -3.48 1.14
N LEU A 61 5.77 -3.85 -0.11
CA LEU A 61 6.61 -4.81 -0.84
C LEU A 61 8.06 -4.34 -1.09
N PHE A 62 8.31 -3.03 -1.01
CA PHE A 62 9.65 -2.42 -1.07
C PHE A 62 10.29 -2.23 0.31
N GLY A 63 9.66 -2.67 1.39
CA GLY A 63 10.19 -2.58 2.75
C GLY A 63 9.95 -1.23 3.44
N TYR A 64 9.02 -0.40 2.95
CA TYR A 64 8.52 0.72 3.74
C TYR A 64 7.61 0.20 4.84
N ASP A 65 7.74 0.72 6.05
CA ASP A 65 6.94 0.29 7.19
C ASP A 65 6.53 1.48 8.07
N HIS A 66 5.26 1.85 7.99
CA HIS A 66 4.69 2.97 8.73
C HIS A 66 4.32 2.64 10.18
N GLU A 67 4.43 1.39 10.65
CA GLU A 67 4.07 0.99 12.01
C GLU A 67 5.25 1.05 12.99
N THR A 68 6.49 1.25 12.49
CA THR A 68 7.71 1.15 13.29
C THR A 68 8.06 2.43 14.06
N THR A 69 8.12 3.56 13.35
CA THR A 69 8.52 4.86 13.90
C THR A 69 7.80 5.98 13.16
N GLU A 70 7.57 7.11 13.84
CA GLU A 70 7.00 8.32 13.22
C GLU A 70 7.80 8.79 11.99
N GLN A 71 9.12 8.61 12.01
CA GLN A 71 9.99 8.94 10.86
C GLN A 71 9.71 8.07 9.64
N GLU A 72 9.54 6.75 9.83
CA GLU A 72 9.20 5.85 8.74
C GLU A 72 7.76 6.05 8.25
N THR A 73 6.82 6.40 9.15
CA THR A 73 5.46 6.84 8.78
C THR A 73 5.51 8.03 7.82
N ILE A 74 6.19 9.12 8.23
CA ILE A 74 6.31 10.36 7.43
C ILE A 74 6.97 10.07 6.08
N LYS A 75 8.01 9.24 6.07
CA LYS A 75 8.74 8.86 4.86
C LYS A 75 7.86 8.09 3.88
N MET A 76 7.05 7.15 4.36
CA MET A 76 6.13 6.38 3.54
C MET A 76 4.98 7.26 3.01
N GLU A 77 4.39 8.10 3.86
CA GLU A 77 3.33 9.04 3.46
C GLU A 77 3.83 10.00 2.36
N LYS A 78 5.01 10.60 2.55
CA LYS A 78 5.62 11.47 1.54
C LYS A 78 5.84 10.75 0.22
N LYS A 79 6.26 9.47 0.25
CA LYS A 79 6.45 8.69 -0.97
C LYS A 79 5.12 8.36 -1.65
N ASN A 80 4.08 8.08 -0.87
CA ASN A 80 2.73 7.89 -1.39
C ASN A 80 2.23 9.15 -2.12
N GLU A 81 2.37 10.32 -1.52
CA GLU A 81 1.99 11.60 -2.16
C GLU A 81 2.77 11.87 -3.46
N GLU A 82 4.07 11.57 -3.47
CA GLU A 82 4.92 11.74 -4.66
C GLU A 82 4.41 10.88 -5.83
N LEU A 83 4.06 9.62 -5.55
CA LEU A 83 3.58 8.66 -6.55
C LEU A 83 2.16 8.99 -7.02
N MET A 84 1.26 9.42 -6.12
CA MET A 84 -0.08 9.90 -6.50
C MET A 84 0.01 11.03 -7.54
N LYS A 85 0.87 12.04 -7.27
CA LYS A 85 1.10 13.16 -8.19
C LYS A 85 1.69 12.75 -9.54
N LEU A 86 2.38 11.62 -9.61
CA LEU A 86 2.92 11.10 -10.86
C LEU A 86 1.82 10.42 -11.69
N ILE A 87 0.94 9.65 -11.03
CA ILE A 87 -0.18 8.96 -11.66
C ILE A 87 -1.20 9.98 -12.20
N GLU A 88 -1.54 11.01 -11.42
CA GLU A 88 -2.49 12.08 -11.84
C GLU A 88 -2.03 12.88 -13.07
N LYS A 89 -0.73 12.86 -13.39
CA LYS A 89 -0.17 13.57 -14.55
C LYS A 89 -0.17 12.73 -15.83
N THR A 90 -0.59 11.47 -15.75
CA THR A 90 -0.66 10.54 -16.88
C THR A 90 -2.05 10.61 -17.51
#